data_AF-A0A920BLR7-F1
#
_entry.id   AF-A0A920BLR7-F1
#
_cell.length_a   1.000
_cell.length_b   1.000
_cell.length_c   1.000
_cell.angle_alpha   90.00
_cell.angle_beta   90.00
_cell.angle_gamma   90.00
#
_symmetry.space_group_name_H-M   'P 1'
#
loop_
_entity.id
_entity.type
_entity.pdbx_description
1 polymer ?
#
loop_
_entity_poly.entity_id
_entity_poly.type
_entity_poly.pdbx_seq_one_letter_code
_entity_poly.pdbx_strand_id
1 'polypeptide(L)'
;MVTNAHVVLGADTVEIQLADGTRATGKVLGSDPAVDIAIVQIEGNLNFRKATFATLDTIRVGQLAVAIGSPFGLEQSVTAGIVSAVNRAVPTLNVENGSRTVLEMIQTDAPINPGTLAVL
;
A
#
# COMPACT_ATOMS: atom_id res chain seq x y z
N MET A 1 -4.59 -2.55 -9.51
CA MET A 1 -3.53 -2.40 -8.49
C MET A 1 -4.03 -1.47 -7.41
N VAL A 2 -3.73 -1.77 -6.16
CA VAL A 2 -3.99 -0.86 -5.02
C VAL A 2 -2.65 -0.23 -4.62
N THR A 3 -2.65 1.06 -4.32
CA THR A 3 -1.47 1.82 -3.87
C THR A 3 -1.91 2.96 -2.95
N ASN A 4 -0.97 3.74 -2.42
CA ASN A 4 -1.30 4.92 -1.64
C ASN A 4 -1.79 6.09 -2.53
N ALA A 5 -2.74 6.88 -2.03
CA ALA A 5 -3.27 8.02 -2.77
C ALA A 5 -2.20 9.08 -3.02
N HIS A 6 -1.32 9.34 -2.05
CA HIS A 6 -0.25 10.31 -2.19
C HIS A 6 0.80 9.92 -3.25
N VAL A 7 0.91 8.64 -3.61
CA VAL A 7 1.85 8.15 -4.64
C VAL A 7 1.40 8.54 -6.05
N VAL A 8 0.09 8.68 -6.28
CA VAL A 8 -0.49 8.98 -7.60
C VAL A 8 -1.11 10.38 -7.68
N LEU A 9 -0.84 11.24 -6.69
CA LEU A 9 -1.46 12.56 -6.57
C LEU A 9 -1.19 13.42 -7.81
N GLY A 10 -2.25 13.91 -8.45
CA GLY A 10 -2.17 14.76 -9.65
C GLY A 10 -1.82 14.02 -10.95
N ALA A 11 -1.73 12.69 -10.92
CA ALA A 11 -1.44 11.87 -12.10
C ALA A 11 -2.72 11.21 -12.63
N ASP A 12 -2.99 11.35 -13.93
CA ASP A 12 -4.04 10.58 -14.61
C ASP A 12 -3.56 9.18 -15.05
N THR A 13 -2.24 9.08 -15.30
CA THR A 13 -1.56 7.85 -15.74
C THR A 13 -0.23 7.70 -15.03
N VAL A 14 0.22 6.45 -14.87
CA VAL A 14 1.48 6.08 -14.22
C VAL A 14 2.20 4.99 -15.03
N GLU A 15 3.53 4.98 -15.00
CA GLU A 15 4.32 3.85 -15.49
C GLU A 15 4.46 2.82 -14.36
N ILE A 16 4.19 1.56 -14.66
CA ILE A 16 4.25 0.45 -13.71
C ILE A 16 5.33 -0.52 -14.18
N GLN A 17 6.28 -0.82 -13.30
CA GLN A 17 7.24 -1.90 -13.51
C GLN A 17 6.85 -3.09 -12.62
N LEU A 18 6.61 -4.24 -13.25
CA LEU A 18 6.30 -5.50 -12.58
C LEU A 18 7.58 -6.18 -12.08
N ALA A 19 7.40 -7.20 -11.23
CA ALA A 19 8.49 -7.91 -10.60
C ALA A 19 9.43 -8.68 -11.56
N ASP A 20 8.96 -8.95 -12.78
CA ASP A 20 9.75 -9.58 -13.85
C ASP A 20 10.43 -8.56 -14.77
N GLY A 21 10.34 -7.27 -14.43
CA GLY A 21 10.86 -6.15 -15.23
C GLY A 21 9.90 -5.66 -16.32
N THR A 22 8.75 -6.30 -16.53
CA THR A 22 7.75 -5.87 -17.52
C THR A 22 7.24 -4.49 -17.18
N ARG A 23 7.20 -3.59 -18.16
CA ARG A 23 6.63 -2.24 -18.03
C ARG A 23 5.25 -2.17 -18.63
N ALA A 24 4.35 -1.47 -17.96
CA ALA A 24 2.98 -1.26 -18.39
C ALA A 24 2.50 0.15 -18.03
N THR A 25 1.60 0.70 -18.84
CA THR A 25 0.89 1.92 -18.49
C THR A 25 -0.26 1.59 -17.53
N GLY A 26 -0.43 2.40 -16.49
CA GLY A 26 -1.55 2.33 -15.57
C GLY A 26 -2.40 3.59 -15.65
N LYS A 27 -3.72 3.43 -15.72
CA LYS A 27 -4.69 4.52 -15.58
C LYS A 27 -5.16 4.63 -14.14
N VAL A 28 -5.12 5.83 -13.56
CA VAL A 28 -5.69 6.06 -12.23
C VAL A 28 -7.22 6.08 -12.35
N LEU A 29 -7.89 5.14 -11.70
CA LEU A 29 -9.36 5.04 -11.72
C LEU A 29 -10.00 5.93 -10.67
N GLY A 30 -9.29 6.17 -9.57
CA GLY A 30 -9.73 7.01 -8.47
C GLY A 30 -8.83 6.86 -7.25
N SER A 31 -8.93 7.83 -6.35
CA SER A 31 -8.24 7.84 -5.07
C SER A 31 -9.15 8.40 -3.98
N ASP A 32 -8.91 7.95 -2.76
CA ASP A 32 -9.48 8.50 -1.54
C ASP A 32 -8.32 9.00 -0.66
N PRO A 33 -8.01 10.32 -0.71
CA PRO A 33 -6.97 10.91 0.12
C PRO A 33 -7.24 10.78 1.62
N ALA A 34 -8.50 10.62 2.04
CA ALA A 34 -8.86 10.60 3.45
C ALA A 34 -8.34 9.36 4.19
N VAL A 35 -8.20 8.26 3.45
CA VAL A 35 -7.68 6.98 3.92
C VAL A 35 -6.37 6.58 3.21
N ASP A 36 -5.83 7.48 2.38
CA ASP A 36 -4.62 7.31 1.58
C ASP A 36 -4.60 6.06 0.69
N ILE A 37 -5.70 5.79 -0.02
CA ILE A 37 -5.83 4.64 -0.94
C ILE A 37 -6.12 5.12 -2.38
N ALA A 38 -5.50 4.49 -3.37
CA ALA A 38 -5.81 4.67 -4.78
C ALA A 38 -5.90 3.34 -5.54
N ILE A 39 -6.72 3.36 -6.60
CA ILE A 39 -6.90 2.24 -7.52
C ILE A 39 -6.36 2.62 -8.89
N VAL A 40 -5.43 1.80 -9.39
CA VAL A 40 -4.84 1.95 -10.72
C VAL A 40 -5.20 0.73 -11.56
N GLN A 41 -5.76 0.96 -12.74
CA GLN A 41 -5.98 -0.07 -13.75
C GLN A 41 -4.71 -0.21 -14.59
N ILE A 42 -4.13 -1.41 -14.62
CA ILE A 42 -3.01 -1.70 -15.52
C ILE A 42 -3.59 -1.99 -16.90
N GLU A 43 -3.08 -1.32 -17.93
CA GLU A 43 -3.49 -1.52 -19.31
C GLU A 43 -2.81 -2.75 -19.94
N GLY A 44 -3.50 -3.40 -20.87
CA GLY A 44 -3.01 -4.58 -21.58
C GLY A 44 -3.46 -5.92 -20.97
N ASN A 45 -3.28 -7.00 -21.75
CA ASN A 45 -3.60 -8.37 -21.35
C ASN A 45 -2.38 -9.03 -20.71
N LEU A 46 -2.07 -8.64 -19.48
CA LEU A 46 -1.00 -9.24 -18.69
C LEU A 46 -1.57 -10.25 -17.70
N ASN A 47 -0.81 -11.32 -17.46
CA ASN A 47 -1.17 -12.32 -16.45
C ASN A 47 -0.61 -11.89 -15.09
N PHE A 48 -1.50 -11.60 -14.15
CA PHE A 48 -1.12 -11.16 -12.81
C PHE A 48 -1.35 -12.26 -11.78
N ARG A 49 -0.38 -12.42 -10.87
CA ARG A 49 -0.61 -13.12 -9.61
C ARG A 49 -1.27 -12.15 -8.63
N LYS A 50 -2.50 -12.45 -8.23
CA LYS A 50 -3.24 -11.64 -7.26
C LYS A 50 -2.77 -11.93 -5.85
N ALA A 51 -2.59 -10.90 -5.04
CA ALA A 51 -2.46 -11.06 -3.60
C ALA A 51 -3.79 -11.54 -3.00
N THR A 52 -3.71 -12.37 -1.96
CA THR A 52 -4.88 -12.72 -1.15
C THR A 52 -4.90 -11.80 0.06
N PHE A 53 -6.02 -11.13 0.29
CA PHE A 53 -6.17 -10.26 1.45
C PHE A 53 -6.58 -11.09 2.66
N ALA A 54 -5.86 -10.92 3.76
CA ALA A 54 -6.29 -11.38 5.07
C ALA A 54 -7.36 -10.45 5.62
N THR A 55 -8.26 -10.99 6.44
CA THR A 55 -9.25 -10.23 7.20
C THR A 55 -8.71 -9.97 8.61
N LEU A 56 -9.08 -8.84 9.23
CA LEU A 56 -8.52 -8.42 10.52
C LEU A 56 -8.72 -9.46 11.65
N ASP A 57 -9.80 -10.24 11.58
CA ASP A 57 -10.11 -11.34 12.51
C ASP A 57 -9.14 -12.52 12.42
N THR A 58 -8.28 -12.57 11.39
CA THR A 58 -7.24 -13.61 11.22
C THR A 58 -5.85 -13.16 11.67
N ILE A 59 -5.65 -11.85 11.90
CA ILE A 59 -4.35 -11.25 12.23
C ILE A 59 -4.17 -11.19 13.75
N ARG A 60 -2.98 -11.52 14.26
CA ARG A 60 -2.64 -11.57 15.69
C ARG A 60 -1.28 -10.93 15.94
N VAL A 61 -1.17 -10.24 17.08
CA VAL A 61 0.12 -9.76 17.58
C VAL A 61 1.10 -10.92 17.75
N GLY A 62 2.35 -10.72 17.32
CA GLY A 62 3.41 -11.73 17.31
C GLY A 62 3.46 -12.60 16.04
N GLN A 63 2.50 -12.49 15.12
CA GLN A 63 2.62 -13.12 13.81
C GLN A 63 3.75 -12.49 13.00
N LEU A 64 4.43 -13.30 12.19
CA LEU A 64 5.40 -12.82 11.21
C LEU A 64 4.72 -11.81 10.28
N ALA A 65 5.36 -10.66 10.10
CA ALA A 65 4.95 -9.64 9.13
C ALA A 65 6.09 -9.42 8.15
N VAL A 66 5.77 -9.40 6.85
CA VAL A 66 6.75 -9.16 5.78
C VAL A 66 6.34 -7.92 5.01
N ALA A 67 7.18 -6.88 5.03
CA ALA A 67 6.93 -5.67 4.25
C ALA A 67 7.67 -5.71 2.91
N ILE A 68 6.98 -5.31 1.84
CA ILE A 68 7.47 -5.35 0.46
C ILE A 68 7.26 -3.98 -0.19
N GLY A 69 8.26 -3.53 -0.94
CA GLY A 69 8.13 -2.37 -1.81
C GLY A 69 9.43 -2.04 -2.53
N SER A 70 9.56 -0.81 -3.02
CA SER A 70 10.74 -0.31 -3.74
C SER A 70 11.24 0.98 -3.09
N PRO A 71 11.79 0.92 -1.88
CA PRO A 71 12.22 2.10 -1.16
C PRO A 71 13.37 2.80 -1.89
N PHE A 72 13.29 4.13 -2.00
CA PHE A 72 14.29 4.97 -2.69
C PHE A 72 14.56 4.62 -4.16
N GLY A 73 13.63 3.93 -4.83
CA GLY A 73 13.84 3.46 -6.20
C GLY A 73 14.85 2.31 -6.32
N LEU A 74 15.30 1.75 -5.18
CA LEU A 74 16.01 0.47 -5.16
C LEU A 74 15.01 -0.64 -5.43
N GLU A 75 15.34 -1.53 -6.36
CA GLU A 75 14.43 -2.58 -6.81
C GLU A 75 14.04 -3.49 -5.64
N GLN A 76 12.72 -3.64 -5.41
CA GLN A 76 12.10 -4.77 -4.71
C GLN A 76 12.74 -5.16 -3.36
N SER A 77 12.68 -4.26 -2.38
CA SER A 77 13.09 -4.57 -1.01
C SER A 77 12.03 -5.38 -0.26
N VAL A 78 12.51 -6.36 0.50
CA VAL A 78 11.73 -7.16 1.44
C VAL A 78 12.35 -6.98 2.83
N THR A 79 11.52 -6.62 3.80
CA THR A 79 11.91 -6.56 5.21
C THR A 79 10.95 -7.42 6.03
N ALA A 80 11.41 -7.91 7.19
CA ALA A 80 10.63 -8.79 8.03
C ALA A 80 10.65 -8.31 9.47
N GLY A 81 9.56 -8.60 10.17
CA GLY A 81 9.33 -8.29 11.57
C GLY A 81 8.12 -9.06 12.06
N ILE A 82 7.40 -8.51 13.02
CA ILE A 82 6.17 -9.07 13.56
C ILE A 82 5.06 -8.03 13.61
N VAL A 83 3.81 -8.50 13.62
CA VAL A 83 2.67 -7.68 14.01
C VAL A 83 2.86 -7.26 15.46
N SER A 84 3.11 -5.98 15.71
CA SER A 84 3.29 -5.41 17.04
C SER A 84 1.97 -4.99 17.68
N ALA A 85 0.99 -4.58 16.89
CA ALA A 85 -0.36 -4.22 17.34
C ALA A 85 -1.39 -4.36 16.20
N VAL A 86 -2.65 -4.60 16.55
CA VAL A 86 -3.81 -4.58 15.64
C VAL A 86 -4.84 -3.56 16.13
N ASN A 87 -5.70 -3.09 15.23
CA ASN A 87 -6.76 -2.11 15.53
C ASN A 87 -6.23 -0.83 16.20
N ARG A 88 -5.04 -0.38 15.79
CA ARG A 88 -4.47 0.86 16.30
C ARG A 88 -5.24 2.03 15.67
N ALA A 89 -6.09 2.68 16.47
CA ALA A 89 -6.77 3.90 16.06
C ALA A 89 -5.74 5.03 15.87
N VAL A 90 -5.56 5.44 14.60
CA VAL A 90 -4.71 6.57 14.25
C VAL A 90 -5.59 7.67 13.69
N PRO A 91 -5.67 8.84 14.35
CA PRO A 91 -6.40 9.97 13.82
C PRO A 91 -5.66 10.51 12.61
N THR A 92 -6.32 10.56 11.46
CA THR A 92 -5.85 11.29 10.29
C THR A 92 -6.42 12.71 10.32
N LEU A 93 -5.58 13.67 9.98
CA LEU A 93 -5.98 15.06 9.80
C LEU A 93 -6.14 15.29 8.30
N ASN A 94 -7.38 15.27 7.80
CA ASN A 94 -7.67 15.79 6.48
C ASN A 94 -7.81 17.30 6.57
N VAL A 95 -6.72 18.00 6.22
CA VAL A 95 -6.58 19.46 6.36
C VAL A 95 -7.60 20.21 5.47
N GLU A 96 -8.07 19.60 4.38
CA GLU A 96 -8.99 20.25 3.44
C GLU A 96 -10.44 20.40 3.96
N ASN A 97 -10.91 19.50 4.83
CA ASN A 97 -12.33 19.48 5.24
C ASN A 97 -12.55 19.56 6.76
N GLY A 98 -11.49 19.69 7.57
CA GLY A 98 -11.60 19.70 9.04
C GLY A 98 -12.14 18.39 9.64
N SER A 99 -12.30 17.34 8.83
CA SER A 99 -12.84 16.05 9.23
C SER A 99 -11.73 15.16 9.80
N ARG A 100 -11.94 14.67 11.02
CA ARG A 100 -11.05 13.68 11.67
C ARG A 100 -11.54 12.30 11.27
N THR A 101 -10.79 11.63 10.40
CA THR A 101 -11.03 10.21 10.12
C THR A 101 -10.16 9.39 11.07
N VAL A 102 -10.73 8.35 11.65
CA VAL A 102 -9.96 7.40 12.47
C VAL A 102 -9.71 6.17 11.61
N LEU A 103 -8.44 5.91 11.33
CA LEU A 103 -8.04 4.69 10.63
C LEU A 103 -7.65 3.64 11.66
N GLU A 104 -8.14 2.42 11.42
CA GLU A 104 -7.68 1.24 12.14
C GLU A 104 -6.46 0.69 11.42
N MET A 105 -5.30 0.79 12.07
CA MET A 105 -4.02 0.37 11.49
C MET A 105 -3.50 -0.90 12.15
N ILE A 106 -2.76 -1.67 11.36
CA ILE A 106 -1.86 -2.72 11.84
C ILE A 106 -0.49 -2.07 12.05
N GLN A 107 0.15 -2.38 13.17
CA GLN A 107 1.51 -1.94 13.45
C GLN A 107 2.46 -3.13 13.31
N THR A 108 3.61 -2.90 12.69
CA THR A 108 4.71 -3.85 12.57
C THR A 108 6.02 -3.19 12.96
N ASP A 109 7.00 -4.00 13.40
CA ASP A 109 8.39 -3.58 13.59
C ASP A 109 9.28 -3.93 12.38
N ALA A 110 8.71 -4.55 11.34
CA ALA A 110 9.38 -4.71 10.06
C ALA A 110 9.81 -3.32 9.56
N PRO A 111 11.09 -3.11 9.18
CA PRO A 111 11.54 -1.81 8.69
C PRO A 111 10.72 -1.31 7.50
N ILE A 112 10.07 -0.14 7.66
CA ILE A 112 9.27 0.55 6.63
C ILE A 112 9.95 1.86 6.26
N ASN A 113 10.12 2.12 4.97
CA ASN A 113 10.66 3.36 4.41
C ASN A 113 9.76 3.89 3.27
N PRO A 114 9.87 5.19 2.89
CA PRO A 114 9.16 5.70 1.72
C PRO A 114 9.39 4.82 0.48
N GLY A 115 8.31 4.37 -0.16
CA GLY A 115 8.33 3.38 -1.25
C GLY A 115 7.99 1.94 -0.83
N THR A 116 7.81 1.68 0.47
CA THR A 116 7.18 0.43 0.95
C THR A 116 5.68 0.47 0.65
N LEU A 117 5.13 -0.59 0.07
CA LEU A 117 3.78 -0.59 -0.51
C LEU A 117 2.82 -1.60 0.14
N ALA A 118 3.34 -2.66 0.75
CA ALA A 118 2.52 -3.71 1.34
C ALA A 118 3.17 -4.32 2.57
N VAL A 119 2.34 -4.83 3.46
CA VAL A 119 2.71 -5.75 4.55
C VAL A 119 1.87 -7.00 4.38
N LEU A 120 2.54 -8.16 4.35
CA LEU A 120 1.96 -9.49 4.29
C LEU A 120 2.00 -10.16 5.66
#